data_AF-A0A740P963-F1
#
_entry.id   AF-A0A740P963-F1
#
_cell.length_a   1.000
_cell.length_b   1.000
_cell.length_c   1.000
_cell.angle_alpha   90.00
_cell.angle_beta   90.00
_cell.angle_gamma   90.00
#
_symmetry.space_group_name_H-M   'P 1'
#
loop_
_entity.id
_entity.type
_entity.pdbx_description
1 polymer ?
#
loop_
_entity_poly.entity_id
_entity_poly.type
_entity_poly.pdbx_seq_one_letter_code
_entity_poly.pdbx_strand_id
1 'polypeptide(L)' 'MFGKLSLDAVPFHEPIVMVTIAAIIVGGLAILAAITYFGKWTYLWKEWLTSVDHKRLGIMY' A
#
# COMPACT_ATOMS: atom_id res chain seq x y z
N MET A 1 -13.35 -17.02 6.69
CA MET A 1 -13.74 -17.36 8.08
C MET A 1 -14.77 -16.37 8.63
N PHE A 2 -16.07 -16.36 8.33
CA PHE A 2 -16.91 -16.92 7.27
C PHE A 2 -17.81 -15.79 6.72
N GLY A 3 -18.26 -15.97 5.48
CA GLY A 3 -18.90 -15.02 4.58
C GLY A 3 -18.73 -15.60 3.16
N LYS A 4 -19.08 -14.87 2.09
CA LYS A 4 -18.93 -15.40 0.71
C LYS A 4 -17.48 -15.45 0.19
N LEU A 5 -16.50 -14.99 0.97
CA LEU A 5 -15.10 -14.96 0.57
C LEU A 5 -14.51 -16.39 0.52
N SER A 6 -14.13 -16.83 -0.69
CA SER A 6 -13.40 -18.07 -1.00
C SER A 6 -12.11 -17.74 -1.77
N LEU A 7 -11.21 -18.71 -1.91
CA LEU A 7 -10.06 -18.58 -2.83
C LEU A 7 -10.51 -18.36 -4.27
N ASP A 8 -11.70 -18.84 -4.64
CA ASP A 8 -12.31 -18.61 -5.96
C ASP A 8 -12.66 -17.14 -6.23
N ALA A 9 -12.66 -16.29 -5.19
CA ALA A 9 -12.86 -14.84 -5.35
C ALA A 9 -11.64 -14.14 -5.97
N VAL A 10 -10.48 -14.81 -6.02
CA VAL A 10 -9.28 -14.30 -6.67
C VAL A 10 -9.30 -14.77 -8.14
N PRO A 11 -9.16 -13.85 -9.12
CA PRO A 11 -9.27 -14.17 -10.54
C PRO A 11 -7.95 -14.77 -11.08
N PHE A 12 -7.56 -15.95 -10.59
CA PHE A 12 -6.30 -16.61 -10.95
C PHE A 12 -6.14 -16.90 -12.44
N HIS A 13 -7.25 -17.04 -13.16
CA HIS A 13 -7.27 -17.34 -14.59
C HIS A 13 -7.22 -16.08 -15.47
N GLU A 14 -7.32 -14.88 -14.89
CA GLU A 14 -7.26 -13.61 -15.62
C GLU A 14 -5.82 -13.10 -15.67
N PRO A 15 -5.07 -13.27 -16.78
CA PRO A 15 -3.63 -13.02 -16.79
C PRO A 15 -3.29 -11.55 -16.55
N ILE A 16 -4.09 -10.63 -17.10
CA ILE A 16 -3.90 -9.19 -16.96
C ILE A 16 -4.06 -8.78 -15.48
N VAL A 17 -5.10 -9.29 -14.81
CA VAL A 17 -5.35 -8.96 -13.40
C VAL A 17 -4.24 -9.52 -12.53
N MET A 18 -3.83 -10.76 -12.74
CA MET A 18 -2.79 -11.40 -11.93
C MET A 18 -1.43 -10.72 -12.06
N VAL A 19 -1.01 -10.37 -13.29
CA VAL A 19 0.24 -9.63 -13.51
C VAL A 19 0.17 -8.24 -12.89
N THR A 20 -0.97 -7.57 -12.99
CA THR A 20 -1.17 -6.24 -12.38
C THR A 20 -1.04 -6.29 -10.86
N ILE A 21 -1.70 -7.24 -10.20
CA ILE A 21 -1.63 -7.41 -8.75
C ILE A 21 -0.20 -7.77 -8.32
N ALA A 22 0.48 -8.65 -9.05
CA ALA A 22 1.88 -8.98 -8.78
C ALA A 22 2.79 -7.74 -8.88
N ALA A 23 2.62 -6.91 -9.92
CA ALA A 23 3.39 -5.68 -10.09
C ALA A 23 3.10 -4.66 -8.96
N ILE A 24 1.85 -4.51 -8.55
CA ILE A 24 1.47 -3.64 -7.42
C ILE A 24 2.11 -4.13 -6.12
N ILE A 25 2.10 -5.44 -5.85
CA ILE A 25 2.74 -6.02 -4.66
C ILE A 25 4.24 -5.74 -4.68
N VAL A 26 4.92 -5.97 -5.81
CA VAL A 26 6.35 -5.71 -5.96
C VAL A 26 6.66 -4.22 -5.77
N GLY A 27 5.87 -3.32 -6.37
CA GLY A 27 6.02 -1.88 -6.19
C GLY A 27 5.81 -1.43 -4.74
N GLY A 28 4.79 -1.96 -4.08
CA GLY A 28 4.51 -1.70 -2.66
C GLY A 28 5.66 -2.19 -1.76
N LEU A 29 6.20 -3.38 -2.03
CA LEU A 29 7.36 -3.91 -1.32
C LEU A 29 8.61 -3.06 -1.56
N ALA A 30 8.83 -2.56 -2.77
CA ALA A 30 9.94 -1.67 -3.08
C ALA A 30 9.86 -0.36 -2.29
N ILE A 31 8.68 0.27 -2.21
CA ILE A 31 8.47 1.49 -1.41
C ILE A 31 8.65 1.19 0.08
N LEU A 32 8.07 0.09 0.59
CA LEU A 32 8.21 -0.32 1.98
C LEU A 32 9.68 -0.59 2.35
N ALA A 33 10.42 -1.24 1.46
CA ALA A 33 11.85 -1.46 1.62
C ALA A 33 12.62 -0.14 1.62
N ALA A 34 12.32 0.80 0.72
CA ALA A 34 12.97 2.11 0.68
C ALA A 34 12.72 2.93 1.96
N ILE A 35 11.47 2.98 2.46
CA ILE A 35 11.13 3.67 3.71
C ILE A 35 11.89 3.05 4.89
N THR A 36 11.96 1.72 4.93
CA THR A 36 12.65 0.97 5.99
C THR A 36 14.15 1.20 5.93
N TYR A 37 14.75 1.10 4.73
CA TYR A 37 16.17 1.31 4.51
C TYR A 37 16.62 2.73 4.88
N PHE A 38 15.83 3.75 4.52
CA PHE A 38 16.13 5.15 4.88
C PHE A 38 15.66 5.54 6.29
N GLY A 39 15.06 4.63 7.06
CA GLY A 39 14.61 4.88 8.43
C GLY A 39 13.54 5.98 8.54
N LYS A 40 12.69 6.16 7.52
CA LYS A 40 11.72 7.28 7.45
C LYS A 40 10.39 7.02 8.16
N TRP A 41 10.24 5.88 8.84
CA TRP A 41 9.02 5.52 9.57
C TRP A 41 8.60 6.56 10.61
N THR A 42 9.51 7.01 11.47
CA THR A 42 9.18 8.02 12.50
C THR A 42 8.81 9.37 11.90
N TYR A 43 9.49 9.77 10.81
CA TYR A 43 9.20 11.01 10.09
C TYR A 43 7.82 10.96 9.43
N LEU A 44 7.52 9.89 8.69
CA LEU A 44 6.21 9.70 8.07
C LEU A 44 5.09 9.72 9.11
N TRP A 45 5.28 9.02 10.23
CA TRP A 45 4.29 8.98 11.31
C TRP A 45 4.04 10.37 11.91
N LYS A 46 5.09 11.00 12.47
CA LYS A 46 4.96 12.24 13.25
C LYS A 46 4.63 13.45 12.39
N GLU A 47 5.15 13.51 11.17
CA GLU A 47 5.02 14.70 10.33
C GLU A 47 3.85 14.61 9.34
N TRP A 48 3.49 13.43 8.86
CA TRP A 48 2.51 13.32 7.77
C TRP A 48 1.24 12.59 8.21
N LEU A 49 1.35 11.31 8.58
CA LEU A 49 0.21 10.44 8.83
C LEU A 49 -0.67 10.90 10.00
N THR A 50 -0.06 11.41 11.07
CA THR A 50 -0.81 11.94 12.23
C THR A 50 -0.89 13.46 12.25
N SER A 51 -0.69 14.13 11.12
CA SER A 51 -0.73 15.59 11.06
C SER A 51 -2.15 16.13 11.06
N VAL A 52 -2.36 17.24 11.77
CA VAL A 52 -3.59 18.06 11.72
C VAL A 52 -3.38 19.37 10.95
N ASP A 53 -2.19 19.58 10.37
CA ASP A 53 -1.89 20.76 9.56
C ASP A 53 -2.62 20.66 8.22
N HIS A 54 -3.55 21.59 7.97
CA HIS A 54 -4.33 21.68 6.74
C HIS A 54 -3.48 21.74 5.47
N LYS A 55 -2.24 22.26 5.55
CA LYS A 55 -1.32 22.27 4.40
C LYS A 55 -0.83 20.87 4.06
N ARG A 56 -0.48 20.08 5.08
CA ARG A 56 0.01 18.70 4.88
C ARG A 56 -1.12 17.76 4.47
N LEU A 57 -2.29 17.91 5.08
CA LEU A 57 -3.50 17.21 4.64
C LEU A 57 -3.84 17.56 3.19
N GLY A 58 -3.73 18.84 2.81
CA GLY A 58 -3.95 19.30 1.43
C GLY A 58 -2.92 18.81 0.41
N ILE A 59 -1.74 18.32 0.82
CA ILE A 59 -0.78 17.65 -0.07
C ILE A 59 -1.10 16.16 -0.22
N MET A 60 -1.68 15.53 0.81
CA MET A 60 -1.99 14.10 0.80
C MET A 60 -3.28 13.76 0.06
N TYR A 61 -4.25 14.68 0.03
CA TYR A 61 -5.47 14.57 -0.77
C TYR A 61 -5.25 15.01 -2.22
#